data_AF-A0A2V7TM08-F1
#
_entry.id   AF-A0A2V7TM08-F1
#
_cell.length_a   1.000
_cell.length_b   1.000
_cell.length_c   1.000
_cell.angle_alpha   90.00
_cell.angle_beta   90.00
_cell.angle_gamma   90.00
#
_symmetry.space_group_name_H-M   'P 1'
#
loop_
_entity.id
_entity.type
_entity.pdbx_description
1 polymer ?
#
loop_
_entity_poly.entity_id
_entity_poly.type
_entity_poly.pdbx_seq_one_letter_code
_entity_poly.pdbx_strand_id
1 'polypeptide(L)'
;MFRTTRFALAAAALSLASCAREHGPTPLFQLLTPGKTGVTFVNTITTSDSLNAQTDPYVYNGAGVAIGDIDNDGLPDIFLTGNMVSSRLYLNKGGMRFEDITERAGVATHRWATGATMVDINNDGYVDIYVSVSGPEWSKPAERANLLFINNGDGTFTEEAARYGIVSAQQRAQGFRARRDRGASVGRARRDPGQLQPALSQ
;
A
#
# COMPACT_ATOMS: atom_id res chain seq x y z
N MET A 1 -57.22 -42.02 -42.15
CA MET A 1 -57.25 -40.83 -41.29
C MET A 1 -56.21 -40.91 -40.16
N PHE A 2 -54.94 -41.25 -40.44
CA PHE A 2 -53.91 -41.50 -39.39
C PHE A 2 -52.48 -41.11 -39.84
N ARG A 3 -52.29 -39.96 -40.50
CA ARG A 3 -50.94 -39.53 -40.96
C ARG A 3 -50.46 -38.19 -40.40
N THR A 4 -51.27 -37.45 -39.66
CA THR A 4 -50.93 -36.09 -39.19
C THR A 4 -50.34 -36.06 -37.77
N THR A 5 -50.51 -37.10 -36.95
CA THR A 5 -50.11 -37.07 -35.53
C THR A 5 -48.61 -37.28 -35.30
N ARG A 6 -47.87 -37.88 -36.24
CA ARG A 6 -46.42 -38.13 -36.09
C ARG A 6 -45.53 -36.91 -36.37
N PHE A 7 -46.02 -35.94 -37.15
CA PHE A 7 -45.26 -34.71 -37.44
C PHE A 7 -45.30 -33.71 -36.27
N ALA A 8 -46.40 -33.67 -35.52
CA ALA A 8 -46.54 -32.75 -34.38
C ALA A 8 -45.59 -33.10 -33.21
N LEU A 9 -45.34 -34.39 -32.95
CA LEU A 9 -44.41 -34.83 -31.90
C LEU A 9 -42.93 -34.59 -32.25
N ALA A 10 -42.56 -34.67 -33.52
CA ALA A 10 -41.17 -34.40 -33.95
C ALA A 10 -40.81 -32.90 -33.84
N ALA A 11 -41.76 -32.00 -34.12
CA ALA A 11 -41.56 -30.56 -33.99
C ALA A 11 -41.43 -30.11 -32.52
N ALA A 12 -42.17 -30.75 -31.60
CA ALA A 12 -42.12 -30.46 -30.16
C ALA A 12 -40.80 -30.92 -29.49
N ALA A 13 -40.14 -31.95 -30.03
CA ALA A 13 -38.85 -32.41 -29.53
C ALA A 13 -37.69 -31.49 -29.97
N LEU A 14 -37.79 -30.88 -31.17
CA LEU A 14 -36.78 -29.93 -31.66
C LEU A 14 -36.84 -28.56 -30.96
N SER A 15 -38.00 -28.12 -30.52
CA SER A 15 -38.16 -26.84 -29.80
C SER A 15 -37.69 -26.89 -28.34
N LEU A 16 -37.57 -28.08 -27.74
CA LEU A 16 -37.00 -28.27 -26.40
C LEU A 16 -35.46 -28.34 -26.40
N ALA A 17 -34.84 -28.64 -27.54
CA ALA A 17 -33.38 -28.65 -27.70
C ALA A 17 -32.79 -27.25 -27.99
N SER A 18 -33.63 -26.29 -28.39
CA SER A 18 -33.23 -24.91 -28.71
C SER A 18 -33.16 -23.98 -27.49
N CYS A 19 -33.07 -24.56 -26.28
CA CYS A 19 -32.72 -23.86 -25.05
C CYS A 19 -31.34 -24.29 -24.55
N ALA A 20 -30.43 -24.67 -25.45
CA ALA A 20 -29.01 -24.66 -25.13
C ALA A 20 -28.63 -23.20 -24.88
N ARG A 21 -28.44 -22.86 -23.59
CA ARG A 21 -27.84 -21.59 -23.15
C ARG A 21 -26.63 -21.33 -24.03
N GLU A 22 -26.69 -20.28 -24.86
CA GLU A 22 -25.52 -19.71 -25.51
C GLU A 22 -24.50 -19.45 -24.39
N HIS A 23 -23.48 -20.30 -24.32
CA HIS A 23 -22.35 -20.06 -23.44
C HIS A 23 -21.60 -18.91 -24.09
N GLY A 24 -21.93 -17.68 -23.68
CA GLY A 24 -21.08 -16.53 -23.95
C GLY A 24 -19.62 -16.86 -23.58
N PRO A 25 -18.64 -16.16 -24.18
CA PRO A 25 -17.24 -16.46 -23.98
C PRO A 25 -16.92 -16.58 -22.48
N THR A 26 -16.19 -17.64 -22.11
CA THR A 26 -15.76 -17.84 -20.73
C THR A 26 -15.08 -16.57 -20.22
N PRO A 27 -15.56 -15.96 -19.13
CA PRO A 27 -15.01 -14.70 -18.67
C PRO A 27 -13.57 -14.90 -18.20
N LEU A 28 -12.67 -13.98 -18.58
CA LEU A 28 -11.27 -13.98 -18.13
C LEU A 28 -11.15 -13.76 -16.62
N PHE A 29 -12.14 -13.10 -16.01
CA PHE A 29 -12.18 -12.81 -14.59
C PHE A 29 -13.49 -13.32 -13.98
N GLN A 30 -13.37 -13.94 -12.82
CA GLN A 30 -14.50 -14.34 -12.00
C GLN A 30 -14.57 -13.46 -10.76
N LEU A 31 -15.71 -12.81 -10.55
CA LEU A 31 -15.97 -12.11 -9.30
C LEU A 31 -16.11 -13.15 -8.17
N LEU A 32 -15.30 -13.00 -7.12
CA LEU A 32 -15.41 -13.78 -5.90
C LEU A 32 -16.08 -12.93 -4.82
N THR A 33 -17.02 -13.52 -4.07
CA THR A 33 -17.74 -12.81 -3.01
C THR A 33 -16.88 -12.70 -1.74
N PRO A 34 -17.13 -11.70 -0.87
CA PRO A 34 -16.49 -11.63 0.45
C PRO A 34 -16.69 -12.90 1.28
N GLY A 35 -17.83 -13.58 1.16
CA GLY A 35 -18.05 -14.87 1.85
C GLY A 35 -17.17 -16.02 1.30
N LYS A 36 -16.73 -15.94 0.05
CA LYS A 36 -15.79 -16.90 -0.54
C LYS A 36 -14.34 -16.55 -0.20
N THR A 37 -14.00 -15.26 -0.22
CA THR A 37 -12.61 -14.82 -0.04
C THR A 37 -12.22 -14.45 1.38
N GLY A 38 -13.15 -14.05 2.24
CA GLY A 38 -12.85 -13.45 3.54
C GLY A 38 -12.42 -11.98 3.47
N VAL A 39 -12.21 -11.42 2.27
CA VAL A 39 -11.86 -9.99 2.11
C VAL A 39 -13.13 -9.15 2.17
N THR A 40 -13.27 -8.37 3.24
CA THR A 40 -14.48 -7.59 3.57
C THR A 40 -14.24 -6.07 3.62
N PHE A 41 -13.01 -5.64 3.37
CA PHE A 41 -12.61 -4.24 3.46
C PHE A 41 -13.42 -3.34 2.52
N VAL A 42 -13.88 -2.21 3.05
CA VAL A 42 -14.48 -1.11 2.28
C VAL A 42 -13.92 0.19 2.82
N ASN A 43 -13.30 0.99 1.96
CA ASN A 43 -12.85 2.34 2.30
C ASN A 43 -14.02 3.32 2.21
N THR A 44 -14.87 3.32 3.23
CA THR A 44 -16.04 4.23 3.28
C THR A 44 -15.58 5.65 3.58
N ILE A 45 -15.91 6.58 2.67
CA ILE A 45 -15.69 8.02 2.86
C ILE A 45 -17.04 8.68 3.16
N THR A 46 -17.14 9.35 4.31
CA THR A 46 -18.33 10.10 4.70
C THR A 46 -18.11 11.59 4.46
N THR A 47 -18.87 12.16 3.52
CA THR A 47 -18.79 13.58 3.17
C THR A 47 -19.80 14.43 3.94
N SER A 48 -19.52 15.73 4.04
CA SER A 48 -20.41 16.76 4.61
C SER A 48 -20.27 18.08 3.83
N ASP A 49 -21.06 19.08 4.19
CA ASP A 49 -20.95 20.44 3.62
C ASP A 49 -19.54 21.04 3.80
N SER A 50 -18.86 20.66 4.89
CA SER A 50 -17.49 21.12 5.19
C SER A 50 -16.41 20.19 4.64
N LEU A 51 -16.71 18.92 4.35
CA LEU A 51 -15.76 17.93 3.86
C LEU A 51 -16.31 17.21 2.63
N ASN A 52 -15.95 17.71 1.45
CA ASN A 52 -16.36 17.15 0.16
C ASN A 52 -15.30 17.50 -0.90
N ALA A 53 -15.47 17.00 -2.12
CA ALA A 53 -14.50 17.19 -3.19
C ALA A 53 -14.27 18.66 -3.61
N GLN A 54 -15.15 19.60 -3.23
CA GLN A 54 -14.98 21.02 -3.52
C GLN A 54 -14.15 21.73 -2.43
N THR A 55 -14.36 21.35 -1.16
CA THR A 55 -13.61 21.92 -0.02
C THR A 55 -12.28 21.24 0.19
N ASP A 56 -12.18 19.95 -0.14
CA ASP A 56 -10.97 19.15 -0.12
C ASP A 56 -10.90 18.29 -1.41
N PRO A 57 -10.12 18.73 -2.42
CA PRO A 57 -10.02 18.01 -3.69
C PRO A 57 -9.38 16.62 -3.55
N TYR A 58 -8.82 16.28 -2.39
CA TYR A 58 -8.12 15.02 -2.13
C TYR A 58 -8.92 14.09 -1.21
N VAL A 59 -10.19 14.40 -0.89
CA VAL A 59 -11.06 13.59 -0.02
C VAL A 59 -11.25 12.14 -0.52
N TYR A 60 -11.07 11.90 -1.81
CA TYR A 60 -11.12 10.56 -2.41
C TYR A 60 -9.73 9.98 -2.72
N ASN A 61 -8.67 10.76 -2.52
CA ASN A 61 -7.31 10.26 -2.71
C ASN A 61 -6.94 9.35 -1.55
N GLY A 62 -6.54 8.13 -1.90
CA GLY A 62 -6.10 7.10 -0.99
C GLY A 62 -6.56 5.72 -1.46
N ALA A 63 -6.69 4.78 -0.53
CA ALA A 63 -6.86 3.35 -0.84
C ALA A 63 -5.72 2.78 -1.71
N GLY A 64 -4.56 2.59 -1.09
CA GLY A 64 -3.47 1.79 -1.63
C GLY A 64 -3.68 0.30 -1.35
N VAL A 65 -3.06 -0.52 -2.20
CA VAL A 65 -2.90 -1.95 -1.99
C VAL A 65 -1.42 -2.28 -1.98
N ALA A 66 -1.00 -3.09 -1.03
CA ALA A 66 0.31 -3.73 -1.05
C ALA A 66 0.13 -5.25 -1.00
N ILE A 67 0.97 -5.94 -1.76
CA ILE A 67 1.00 -7.39 -1.87
C ILE A 67 2.41 -7.86 -1.50
N GLY A 68 2.51 -8.88 -0.67
CA GLY A 68 3.76 -9.44 -0.21
C GLY A 68 3.50 -10.68 0.63
N ASP A 69 4.53 -11.51 0.81
CA ASP A 69 4.47 -12.73 1.62
C ASP A 69 5.01 -12.38 3.01
N ILE A 70 4.11 -12.18 3.98
CA ILE A 70 4.48 -11.65 5.29
C ILE A 70 4.88 -12.74 6.29
N ASP A 71 4.54 -14.00 6.01
CA ASP A 71 4.89 -15.15 6.86
C ASP A 71 5.80 -16.18 6.16
N ASN A 72 6.29 -15.85 4.97
CA ASN A 72 7.21 -16.65 4.15
C ASN A 72 6.66 -18.04 3.77
N ASP A 73 5.34 -18.15 3.59
CA ASP A 73 4.67 -19.40 3.21
C ASP A 73 4.56 -19.60 1.68
N GLY A 74 5.01 -18.61 0.90
CA GLY A 74 4.98 -18.59 -0.56
C GLY A 74 3.65 -18.09 -1.13
N LEU A 75 2.69 -17.68 -0.30
CA LEU A 75 1.42 -17.11 -0.72
C LEU A 75 1.44 -15.58 -0.58
N PRO A 76 0.90 -14.86 -1.57
CA PRO A 76 0.82 -13.40 -1.47
C PRO A 76 -0.33 -12.98 -0.53
N ASP A 77 0.01 -12.20 0.49
CA ASP A 77 -0.90 -11.53 1.41
C ASP A 77 -1.31 -10.15 0.91
N ILE A 78 -2.33 -9.57 1.53
CA ILE A 78 -2.91 -8.29 1.09
C ILE A 78 -2.94 -7.31 2.24
N PHE A 79 -2.38 -6.12 2.03
CA PHE A 79 -2.63 -4.96 2.87
C PHE A 79 -3.40 -3.88 2.10
N LEU A 80 -4.49 -3.39 2.67
CA LEU A 80 -5.37 -2.38 2.09
C LEU A 80 -5.37 -1.15 2.99
N THR A 81 -5.08 0.03 2.43
CA THR A 81 -5.09 1.26 3.24
C THR A 81 -6.47 1.87 3.35
N GLY A 82 -6.79 2.34 4.56
CA GLY A 82 -8.03 3.06 4.86
C GLY A 82 -7.80 4.55 5.08
N ASN A 83 -8.73 5.37 4.57
CA ASN A 83 -8.69 6.82 4.74
C ASN A 83 -9.40 7.23 6.04
N MET A 84 -10.72 7.07 6.06
CA MET A 84 -11.59 7.35 7.22
C MET A 84 -11.93 6.06 8.00
N VAL A 85 -11.30 4.96 7.64
CA VAL A 85 -11.41 3.65 8.28
C VAL A 85 -10.00 3.11 8.55
N SER A 86 -9.87 2.12 9.43
CA SER A 86 -8.58 1.44 9.60
C SER A 86 -8.18 0.71 8.33
N SER A 87 -6.88 0.75 8.02
CA SER A 87 -6.24 -0.17 7.08
C SER A 87 -6.41 -1.61 7.57
N ARG A 88 -6.31 -2.58 6.65
CA ARG A 88 -6.49 -3.99 6.96
C ARG A 88 -5.40 -4.86 6.35
N LEU A 89 -4.95 -5.86 7.12
CA LEU A 89 -4.02 -6.90 6.70
C LEU A 89 -4.75 -8.24 6.62
N TYR A 90 -4.66 -8.87 5.46
CA TYR A 90 -5.31 -10.12 5.13
C TYR A 90 -4.26 -11.19 4.83
N LEU A 91 -4.19 -12.19 5.69
CA LEU A 91 -3.32 -13.35 5.53
C LEU A 91 -3.96 -14.35 4.58
N ASN A 92 -3.23 -14.75 3.54
CA ASN A 92 -3.66 -15.73 2.56
C ASN A 92 -3.64 -17.13 3.19
N LYS A 93 -4.76 -17.83 3.15
CA LYS A 93 -4.91 -19.21 3.61
C LYS A 93 -4.93 -20.21 2.45
N GLY A 94 -4.60 -19.76 1.25
CA GLY A 94 -4.68 -20.52 0.01
C GLY A 94 -6.08 -20.54 -0.59
N GLY A 95 -6.16 -20.90 -1.88
CA GLY A 95 -7.45 -21.07 -2.57
C GLY A 95 -8.31 -19.80 -2.64
N MET A 96 -7.68 -18.62 -2.69
CA MET A 96 -8.33 -17.31 -2.63
C MET A 96 -9.10 -17.04 -1.33
N ARG A 97 -8.75 -17.71 -0.24
CA ARG A 97 -9.27 -17.44 1.11
C ARG A 97 -8.27 -16.63 1.90
N PHE A 98 -8.77 -15.64 2.61
CA PHE A 98 -7.99 -14.68 3.38
C PHE A 98 -8.60 -14.55 4.77
N GLU A 99 -7.74 -14.38 5.75
CA GLU A 99 -8.09 -14.11 7.14
C GLU A 99 -7.70 -12.67 7.47
N ASP A 100 -8.60 -11.90 8.06
CA ASP A 100 -8.25 -10.57 8.57
C ASP A 100 -7.46 -10.72 9.87
N ILE A 101 -6.19 -10.30 9.84
CA ILE A 101 -5.27 -10.40 10.97
C ILE A 101 -4.91 -9.03 11.56
N THR A 102 -5.57 -7.96 11.11
CA THR A 102 -5.19 -6.57 11.38
C THR A 102 -4.90 -6.29 12.85
N GLU A 103 -5.84 -6.68 13.73
CA GLU A 103 -5.75 -6.42 15.17
C GLU A 103 -4.67 -7.27 15.82
N ARG A 104 -4.62 -8.57 15.52
CA ARG A 104 -3.62 -9.48 16.11
C ARG A 104 -2.20 -9.18 15.63
N ALA A 105 -2.06 -8.67 14.41
CA ALA A 105 -0.79 -8.28 13.81
C ALA A 105 -0.33 -6.90 14.26
N GLY A 106 -1.19 -6.08 14.88
CA GLY A 106 -0.83 -4.75 15.37
C GLY A 106 -0.69 -3.67 14.30
N VAL A 107 -1.35 -3.83 13.15
CA VAL A 107 -1.22 -2.94 11.97
C VAL A 107 -2.45 -2.07 11.71
N ALA A 108 -3.38 -2.00 12.66
CA ALA A 108 -4.52 -1.10 12.58
C ALA A 108 -4.05 0.36 12.47
N THR A 109 -4.72 1.14 11.62
CA THR A 109 -4.36 2.55 11.39
C THR A 109 -5.47 3.48 11.85
N HIS A 110 -5.08 4.63 12.39
CA HIS A 110 -6.00 5.70 12.82
C HIS A 110 -5.71 7.02 12.12
N ARG A 111 -5.15 6.93 10.91
CA ARG A 111 -4.73 8.06 10.07
C ARG A 111 -5.24 7.86 8.66
N TRP A 112 -5.23 8.94 7.89
CA TRP A 112 -5.63 8.92 6.49
C TRP A 112 -4.54 8.30 5.62
N ALA A 113 -4.58 6.98 5.47
CA ALA A 113 -3.56 6.21 4.77
C ALA A 113 -3.86 6.15 3.27
N THR A 114 -2.95 6.66 2.45
CA THR A 114 -3.17 6.86 1.02
C THR A 114 -2.43 5.91 0.10
N GLY A 115 -1.42 5.22 0.63
CA GLY A 115 -0.65 4.24 -0.12
C GLY A 115 0.06 3.28 0.81
N ALA A 116 0.36 2.08 0.32
CA ALA A 116 1.19 1.12 1.04
C ALA A 116 2.22 0.49 0.11
N THR A 117 3.32 0.02 0.69
CA THR A 117 4.33 -0.78 0.00
C THR A 117 4.87 -1.81 0.97
N MET A 118 5.07 -3.02 0.46
CA MET A 118 5.67 -4.13 1.20
C MET A 118 7.11 -4.33 0.72
N VAL A 119 8.07 -4.28 1.64
CA VAL A 119 9.50 -4.46 1.35
C VAL A 119 10.22 -4.83 2.63
N ASP A 120 11.18 -5.76 2.55
CA ASP A 120 12.13 -6.02 3.63
C ASP A 120 13.12 -4.83 3.74
N ILE A 121 12.90 -3.93 4.69
CA ILE A 121 13.67 -2.68 4.82
C ILE A 121 14.93 -2.85 5.66
N ASN A 122 14.91 -3.82 6.57
CA ASN A 122 15.98 -4.06 7.54
C ASN A 122 16.89 -5.24 7.14
N ASN A 123 16.55 -5.93 6.04
CA ASN A 123 17.23 -7.10 5.49
C ASN A 123 17.27 -8.28 6.47
N ASP A 124 16.16 -8.53 7.17
CA ASP A 124 16.01 -9.67 8.09
C ASP A 124 15.30 -10.89 7.48
N GLY A 125 14.84 -10.76 6.23
CA GLY A 125 14.14 -11.82 5.51
C GLY A 125 12.62 -11.85 5.73
N TYR A 126 12.07 -10.89 6.46
CA TYR A 126 10.64 -10.69 6.60
C TYR A 126 10.21 -9.39 5.94
N VAL A 127 9.06 -9.42 5.26
CA VAL A 127 8.55 -8.25 4.53
C VAL A 127 7.90 -7.29 5.52
N ASP A 128 8.37 -6.03 5.53
CA ASP A 128 7.80 -4.93 6.32
C ASP A 128 6.71 -4.18 5.53
N ILE A 129 5.92 -3.34 6.21
CA ILE A 129 4.85 -2.55 5.59
C ILE A 129 5.11 -1.06 5.80
N TYR A 130 5.40 -0.35 4.72
CA TYR A 130 5.42 1.11 4.69
C TYR A 130 4.04 1.66 4.30
N VAL A 131 3.53 2.63 5.06
CA VAL A 131 2.25 3.27 4.79
C VAL A 131 2.43 4.77 4.61
N SER A 132 2.10 5.25 3.42
CA SER A 132 2.02 6.67 3.11
C SER A 132 0.76 7.24 3.74
N VAL A 133 0.92 8.34 4.47
CA VAL A 133 -0.18 9.01 5.14
C VAL A 133 -0.28 10.43 4.59
N SER A 134 -1.47 10.79 4.14
CA SER A 134 -1.78 12.17 3.80
C SER A 134 -3.20 12.45 4.24
N GLY A 135 -3.35 13.39 5.17
CA GLY A 135 -4.64 13.85 5.63
C GLY A 135 -4.92 15.28 5.16
N PRO A 136 -6.17 15.74 5.35
CA PRO A 136 -6.57 17.11 5.10
C PRO A 136 -5.68 18.11 5.85
N GLU A 137 -5.64 19.35 5.37
CA GLU A 137 -4.79 20.40 5.97
C GLU A 137 -5.10 20.67 7.46
N TRP A 138 -6.34 20.40 7.89
CA TRP A 138 -6.76 20.57 9.28
C TRP A 138 -6.33 19.41 10.21
N SER A 139 -5.78 18.31 9.69
CA SER A 139 -5.20 17.25 10.50
C SER A 139 -3.91 17.70 11.19
N LYS A 140 -3.65 17.20 12.40
CA LYS A 140 -2.41 17.53 13.12
C LYS A 140 -1.20 16.99 12.35
N PRO A 141 -0.01 17.63 12.45
CA PRO A 141 1.19 17.12 11.79
C PRO A 141 1.51 15.65 12.10
N ALA A 142 1.30 15.21 13.34
CA ALA A 142 1.48 13.82 13.75
C ALA A 142 0.49 12.83 13.09
N GLU A 143 -0.70 13.30 12.72
CA GLU A 143 -1.72 12.51 12.01
C GLU A 143 -1.42 12.40 10.51
N ARG A 144 -0.50 13.24 10.00
CA ARG A 144 -0.02 13.25 8.61
C ARG A 144 1.35 12.58 8.46
N ALA A 145 1.91 12.05 9.54
CA ALA A 145 3.17 11.32 9.51
C ALA A 145 2.96 9.91 8.92
N ASN A 146 3.90 9.47 8.08
CA ASN A 146 3.90 8.09 7.56
C ASN A 146 4.05 7.08 8.69
N LEU A 147 3.69 5.83 8.40
CA LEU A 147 3.89 4.69 9.29
C LEU A 147 4.86 3.71 8.63
N LEU A 148 5.62 2.99 9.45
CA LEU A 148 6.46 1.88 9.04
C LEU A 148 6.26 0.77 10.06
N PHE A 149 5.65 -0.32 9.64
CA PHE A 149 5.43 -1.50 10.45
C PHE A 149 6.53 -2.51 10.14
N ILE A 150 7.44 -2.72 11.09
CA ILE A 150 8.50 -3.73 11.02
C ILE A 150 7.90 -5.08 11.40
N ASN A 151 8.12 -6.08 10.55
CA ASN A 151 7.67 -7.44 10.81
C ASN A 151 8.55 -8.10 11.88
N ASN A 152 7.95 -8.62 12.93
CA ASN A 152 8.70 -9.26 14.03
C ASN A 152 9.04 -10.74 13.75
N GLY A 153 8.54 -11.30 12.63
CA GLY A 153 8.74 -12.70 12.25
C GLY A 153 7.86 -13.70 13.01
N ASP A 154 6.96 -13.22 13.87
CA ASP A 154 6.03 -14.01 14.69
C ASP A 154 4.55 -13.77 14.34
N GLY A 155 4.29 -13.11 13.21
CA GLY A 155 2.96 -12.71 12.77
C GLY A 155 2.46 -11.39 13.38
N THR A 156 3.32 -10.67 14.10
CA THR A 156 3.05 -9.32 14.60
C THR A 156 4.00 -8.28 13.98
N PHE A 157 3.62 -7.02 14.07
CA PHE A 157 4.39 -5.90 13.58
C PHE A 157 4.59 -4.82 14.64
N THR A 158 5.71 -4.10 14.54
CA THR A 158 6.05 -2.97 15.40
C THR A 158 6.11 -1.69 14.57
N GLU A 159 5.38 -0.65 14.98
CA GLU A 159 5.46 0.67 14.33
C GLU A 159 6.78 1.37 14.70
N GLU A 160 7.65 1.62 13.71
CA GLU A 160 8.99 2.18 13.89
C GLU A 160 9.29 3.40 12.99
N ALA A 161 8.32 4.07 12.38
CA ALA A 161 8.60 5.20 11.47
C ALA A 161 9.47 6.28 12.11
N ALA A 162 9.28 6.55 13.41
CA ALA A 162 10.08 7.52 14.15
C ALA A 162 11.55 7.10 14.26
N ARG A 163 11.80 5.81 14.54
CA ARG A 163 13.14 5.24 14.66
C ARG A 163 13.90 5.29 13.34
N TYR A 164 13.21 5.06 12.21
CA TYR A 164 13.78 5.18 10.87
C TYR A 164 13.78 6.61 10.31
N GLY A 165 13.24 7.60 11.04
CA GLY A 165 13.21 8.99 10.61
C GLY A 165 12.25 9.29 9.44
N ILE A 166 11.22 8.47 9.25
CA ILE A 166 10.27 8.54 8.12
C ILE A 166 8.95 9.24 8.51
N VAL A 167 8.87 9.81 9.72
CA VAL A 167 7.70 10.53 10.26
C VAL A 167 7.35 11.85 9.57
N SER A 168 8.06 12.27 8.52
CA SER A 168 7.89 13.64 8.02
C SER A 168 6.62 13.83 7.20
N ALA A 169 5.60 14.42 7.83
CA ALA A 169 4.61 15.27 7.17
C ALA A 169 5.32 16.58 6.76
N GLN A 170 6.12 16.57 5.69
CA GLN A 170 6.66 17.78 5.05
C GLN A 170 7.29 18.81 6.03
N GLN A 171 8.25 18.41 6.88
CA GLN A 171 9.09 19.35 7.65
C GLN A 171 10.56 18.90 7.64
N ARG A 172 11.30 19.27 6.57
CA ARG A 172 12.75 19.43 6.65
C ARG A 172 13.03 20.80 7.27
N ALA A 173 12.94 20.89 8.59
CA ALA A 173 13.49 22.00 9.34
C ALA A 173 14.21 21.49 10.58
N GLN A 174 15.24 20.66 10.37
CA GLN A 174 16.54 20.72 11.06
C GLN A 174 17.41 19.50 10.70
N GLY A 175 18.34 19.72 9.77
CA GLY A 175 19.73 19.27 9.93
C GLY A 175 20.07 17.77 9.96
N PHE A 176 19.70 16.97 8.96
CA PHE A 176 20.52 15.79 8.64
C PHE A 176 21.80 16.26 7.91
N ARG A 177 22.84 16.63 8.67
CA ARG A 177 24.20 16.72 8.12
C ARG A 177 24.75 15.31 8.04
N ALA A 178 24.66 14.70 6.86
CA ALA A 178 25.52 13.59 6.52
C ALA A 178 26.97 14.02 6.80
N ARG A 179 27.64 13.35 7.75
CA ARG A 179 29.09 13.44 7.88
C ARG A 179 29.66 12.92 6.56
N ARG A 180 30.09 13.86 5.71
CA ARG A 180 30.99 13.53 4.61
C ARG A 180 32.33 13.24 5.28
N ASP A 181 32.62 11.96 5.50
CA ASP A 181 33.96 11.53 5.85
C ASP A 181 34.90 12.03 4.74
N ARG A 182 35.67 13.07 5.06
CA ARG A 182 36.78 13.49 4.22
C ARG A 182 37.88 12.46 4.42
N GLY A 183 37.88 11.47 3.53
CA GLY A 183 39.00 10.57 3.33
C GLY A 183 40.30 11.37 3.18
N ALA A 184 41.28 10.97 3.98
CA ALA A 184 42.65 11.41 3.88
C ALA A 184 43.20 11.14 2.46
N SER A 185 43.92 12.11 1.89
CA SER A 185 44.97 11.81 0.92
C SER A 185 45.97 12.96 0.79
N VAL A 186 47.20 12.61 1.15
CA VAL A 186 48.47 12.93 0.47
C VAL A 186 48.96 14.38 0.52
N GLY A 187 50.08 14.53 1.23
CA GLY A 187 50.83 15.77 1.35
C GLY A 187 51.46 16.26 0.05
N ARG A 188 51.73 17.56 0.03
CA ARG A 188 52.75 18.16 -0.83
C ARG A 188 53.68 19.00 0.03
N ALA A 189 54.95 18.63 -0.03
CA ALA A 189 56.06 19.38 0.52
C ALA A 189 56.48 20.51 -0.44
N ARG A 190 56.81 21.67 0.15
CA ARG A 190 57.76 22.72 -0.28
C ARG A 190 57.51 23.46 -1.61
N ARG A 191 57.47 24.80 -1.52
CA ARG A 191 58.62 25.69 -1.78
C ARG A 191 58.28 27.14 -1.39
N ASP A 192 59.04 27.70 -0.46
CA ASP A 192 59.26 29.15 -0.34
C ASP A 192 60.10 29.62 -1.53
N PRO A 193 59.82 30.83 -2.05
CA PRO A 193 60.88 31.83 -2.03
C PRO A 193 60.34 33.24 -1.73
N GLY A 194 60.97 33.92 -0.78
CA GLY A 194 60.68 35.32 -0.46
C GLY A 194 61.10 36.29 -1.55
N GLN A 195 60.47 37.47 -1.55
CA GLN A 195 61.02 38.80 -1.87
C GLN A 195 60.07 39.85 -1.26
N LEU A 196 60.53 40.57 -0.23
CA LEU A 196 60.98 41.98 -0.27
C LEU A 196 59.82 43.01 -0.19
N GLN A 197 59.74 43.70 0.96
CA GLN A 197 59.10 45.01 1.12
C GLN A 197 59.88 46.11 0.35
N PRO A 198 59.30 47.30 0.12
CA PRO A 198 59.43 48.42 1.09
C PRO A 198 58.08 49.15 1.35
N ALA A 199 57.76 49.62 2.56
CA ALA A 199 58.05 50.96 3.14
C ALA A 199 57.54 52.11 2.21
N LEU A 200 56.65 53.06 2.58
CA LEU A 200 56.65 53.99 3.72
C LEU A 200 55.32 54.81 3.78
N SER A 201 54.92 55.19 5.01
CA SER A 201 54.24 56.44 5.50
C SER A 201 53.31 57.23 4.57
N GLN A 202 52.10 57.66 4.96
CA GLN A 202 51.67 58.42 6.16
C GLN A 202 50.19 58.20 6.46
#